data_AF-A0A7C6DZV2-F1
#
_entry.id   AF-A0A7C6DZV2-F1
#
_cell.length_a   1.000
_cell.length_b   1.000
_cell.length_c   1.000
_cell.angle_alpha   90.00
_cell.angle_beta   90.00
_cell.angle_gamma   90.00
#
_symmetry.space_group_name_H-M   'P 1'
#
loop_
_entity.id
_entity.type
_entity.pdbx_description
1 polymer ?
#
loop_
_entity_poly.entity_id
_entity_poly.type
_entity_poly.pdbx_seq_one_letter_code
_entity_poly.pdbx_strand_id
1 'polypeptide(L)'
;MNSRTLRDFTVPADIWPLVEKWAETEGFKLIESSDERRFYQKGDGVIVSSTRLVITRNGDKVKLETWLESNLFTRLFTLFLAPRELALEPGGIALAVPRSIARDAVNRLLIKLGQPLIS
;
A
#
# COMPACT_ATOMS: atom_id res chain seq x y z
N MET A 1 -14.34 -3.10 -10.64
CA MET A 1 -13.54 -1.99 -10.10
C MET A 1 -12.33 -2.60 -9.39
N ASN A 2 -11.12 -2.17 -9.71
CA ASN A 2 -9.93 -2.66 -9.01
C ASN A 2 -9.93 -2.12 -7.57
N SER A 3 -9.99 -3.01 -6.59
CA SER A 3 -9.92 -2.66 -5.16
C SER A 3 -8.53 -2.27 -4.70
N ARG A 4 -7.52 -2.40 -5.58
CA ARG A 4 -6.11 -2.17 -5.33
C ARG A 4 -5.53 -1.20 -6.35
N THR A 5 -4.66 -0.32 -5.89
CA THR A 5 -3.82 0.49 -6.76
C THR A 5 -2.63 -0.35 -7.20
N LEU A 6 -2.41 -0.40 -8.51
CA LEU A 6 -1.34 -1.16 -9.15
C LEU A 6 -0.33 -0.20 -9.77
N ARG A 7 0.95 -0.52 -9.60
CA ARG A 7 2.07 0.13 -10.30
C ARG A 7 3.01 -0.95 -10.80
N ASP A 8 3.15 -1.02 -12.12
CA ASP A 8 4.11 -1.89 -12.79
C ASP A 8 5.25 -1.02 -13.32
N PHE A 9 6.48 -1.40 -13.00
CA PHE A 9 7.66 -0.68 -13.44
C PHE A 9 8.88 -1.59 -13.52
N THR A 10 9.98 -1.07 -14.07
CA THR A 10 11.23 -1.81 -14.24
C THR A 10 12.33 -1.12 -13.47
N VAL A 11 13.06 -1.89 -12.65
CA VAL A 11 14.24 -1.41 -11.90
C VAL A 11 15.36 -2.42 -12.08
N PRO A 12 16.53 -2.02 -12.63
CA PRO A 12 17.65 -2.93 -12.90
C PRO A 12 18.44 -3.33 -11.64
N ALA A 13 18.16 -2.69 -10.51
CA ALA A 13 18.87 -2.87 -9.25
C ALA A 13 18.04 -3.64 -8.23
N ASP A 14 18.72 -4.21 -7.24
CA ASP A 14 18.03 -4.77 -6.08
C ASP A 14 17.33 -3.68 -5.26
N ILE A 15 16.00 -3.71 -5.24
CA ILE A 15 15.16 -2.72 -4.57
C ILE A 15 14.96 -3.02 -3.08
N TRP A 16 15.28 -4.24 -2.65
CA TRP A 16 14.92 -4.74 -1.33
C TRP A 16 15.49 -3.93 -0.16
N PRO A 17 16.77 -3.52 -0.15
CA PRO A 17 17.30 -2.69 0.93
C PRO A 17 16.61 -1.32 1.03
N LEU A 18 16.21 -0.76 -0.12
CA LEU A 18 15.51 0.52 -0.18
C LEU A 18 14.08 0.39 0.36
N VAL A 19 13.39 -0.68 -0.03
CA VAL A 19 12.04 -1.00 0.46
C VAL A 19 12.04 -1.25 1.96
N GLU A 20 13.01 -2.00 2.50
CA GLU A 20 13.15 -2.25 3.94
C GLU A 20 13.33 -0.96 4.73
N LYS A 21 14.28 -0.11 4.32
CA LYS A 21 14.51 1.18 4.96
C LYS A 21 13.28 2.09 4.89
N TRP A 22 12.57 2.08 3.77
CA TRP A 22 11.30 2.79 3.64
C TRP A 22 10.25 2.25 4.62
N ALA A 23 10.11 0.92 4.71
CA ALA A 23 9.11 0.28 5.56
C ALA A 23 9.33 0.65 7.03
N GLU A 24 10.59 0.59 7.51
CA GLU A 24 10.97 1.01 8.86
C GLU A 24 10.64 2.48 9.12
N THR A 25 11.01 3.37 8.19
CA THR A 25 10.78 4.81 8.32
C THR A 25 9.28 5.15 8.39
N GLU A 26 8.48 4.46 7.57
CA GLU A 26 7.04 4.70 7.47
C GLU A 26 6.21 3.92 8.49
N GLY A 27 6.81 3.01 9.27
CA GLY A 27 6.13 2.16 10.23
C GLY A 27 5.35 0.99 9.61
N PHE A 28 5.74 0.53 8.43
CA PHE A 28 5.24 -0.71 7.84
C PHE A 28 5.96 -1.92 8.44
N LYS A 29 5.19 -2.91 8.87
CA LYS A 29 5.69 -4.20 9.33
C LYS A 29 5.72 -5.19 8.18
N LEU A 30 6.80 -5.95 8.06
CA LEU A 30 6.89 -7.09 7.15
C LEU A 30 6.03 -8.23 7.70
N ILE A 31 5.08 -8.71 6.89
CA ILE A 31 4.15 -9.79 7.24
C ILE A 31 4.56 -11.11 6.59
N GLU A 32 4.99 -11.06 5.33
CA GLU A 32 5.41 -12.22 4.56
C GLU A 32 6.58 -11.81 3.66
N SER A 33 7.57 -12.68 3.51
CA SER A 33 8.73 -12.46 2.64
C SER A 33 9.14 -13.75 1.95
N SER A 34 9.45 -13.65 0.66
CA SER A 34 10.16 -14.62 -0.16
C SER A 34 11.18 -13.89 -1.03
N ASP A 35 11.93 -14.62 -1.85
CA ASP A 35 12.96 -14.04 -2.73
C ASP A 35 12.36 -13.05 -3.75
N GLU A 36 11.14 -13.31 -4.19
CA GLU A 36 10.45 -12.55 -5.25
C GLU A 36 9.30 -11.70 -4.71
N ARG A 37 8.84 -11.90 -3.47
CA ARG A 37 7.62 -11.25 -2.97
C ARG A 37 7.78 -10.80 -1.54
N ARG A 38 7.32 -9.57 -1.26
CA ARG A 38 7.24 -9.05 0.10
C ARG A 38 5.88 -8.41 0.35
N PHE A 39 5.31 -8.72 1.50
CA PHE A 39 4.05 -8.18 1.96
C PHE A 39 4.27 -7.37 3.22
N TYR A 40 3.86 -6.10 3.16
CA TYR A 40 3.96 -5.14 4.24
C TYR A 40 2.59 -4.64 4.69
N GLN A 41 2.47 -4.34 5.98
CA GLN A 41 1.26 -3.77 6.57
C GLN A 41 1.60 -2.62 7.52
N LYS A 42 0.91 -1.49 7.38
CA LYS A 42 0.93 -0.36 8.33
C LYS A 42 -0.41 -0.28 9.06
N GLY A 43 -0.34 -0.21 10.39
CA GLY A 43 -1.51 -0.32 11.27
C GLY A 43 -1.92 -1.78 11.50
N ASP A 44 -2.59 -2.06 12.61
CA ASP A 44 -3.01 -3.41 13.00
C ASP A 44 -4.37 -3.82 12.38
N GLY A 45 -5.12 -2.87 11.85
CA GLY A 45 -6.46 -3.12 11.32
C GLY A 45 -7.50 -3.34 12.40
N VAL A 46 -7.21 -3.11 13.69
CA VAL A 46 -8.15 -3.36 14.79
C VAL A 46 -8.96 -2.12 15.11
N ILE A 47 -8.31 -0.98 15.29
CA ILE A 47 -8.99 0.30 15.62
C ILE A 47 -9.12 1.18 14.38
N VAL A 48 -8.07 1.26 13.56
CA VAL A 48 -8.03 2.03 12.30
C VAL A 48 -7.81 1.11 11.10
N SER A 49 -8.23 1.56 9.91
CA SER A 49 -7.97 0.84 8.66
C SER A 49 -6.46 0.65 8.44
N SER A 50 -6.06 -0.53 7.94
CA SER A 50 -4.64 -0.83 7.69
C SER A 50 -4.26 -0.56 6.25
N THR A 51 -3.03 -0.08 6.02
CA THR A 51 -2.48 0.04 4.66
C THR A 51 -1.71 -1.23 4.34
N ARG A 52 -2.02 -1.85 3.22
CA ARG A 52 -1.37 -3.06 2.72
C ARG A 52 -0.57 -2.73 1.47
N LEU A 53 0.62 -3.31 1.38
CA LEU A 53 1.51 -3.17 0.25
C LEU A 53 2.14 -4.53 -0.07
N VAL A 54 1.95 -5.00 -1.30
CA VAL A 54 2.63 -6.18 -1.83
C VAL A 54 3.56 -5.73 -2.94
N ILE A 55 4.81 -6.13 -2.87
CA ILE A 55 5.79 -5.93 -3.93
C ILE A 55 6.18 -7.32 -4.43
N THR A 56 5.98 -7.55 -5.72
CA THR A 56 6.42 -8.76 -6.41
C THR A 56 7.46 -8.37 -7.45
N ARG A 57 8.57 -9.07 -7.50
CA ARG A 57 9.68 -8.85 -8.41
C ARG A 57 9.94 -10.10 -9.23
N ASN A 58 10.02 -9.95 -10.55
CA ASN A 58 10.42 -11.00 -11.48
C ASN A 58 11.53 -10.44 -12.38
N GLY A 59 12.78 -10.77 -12.07
CA GLY A 59 13.95 -10.13 -12.66
C GLY A 59 13.96 -8.63 -12.41
N ASP A 60 13.93 -7.84 -13.47
CA ASP A 60 13.89 -6.38 -13.39
C ASP A 60 12.47 -5.82 -13.31
N LYS A 61 11.44 -6.65 -13.50
CA LYS A 61 10.04 -6.22 -13.45
C LYS A 61 9.54 -6.23 -12.01
N VAL A 62 8.96 -5.13 -11.60
CA VAL A 62 8.39 -4.94 -10.27
C VAL A 62 6.92 -4.61 -10.42
N LYS A 63 6.10 -5.36 -9.70
CA LYS A 63 4.67 -5.13 -9.52
C LYS A 63 4.41 -4.72 -8.08
N LEU A 64 3.90 -3.52 -7.91
CA LEU A 64 3.50 -2.97 -6.62
C LEU A 64 1.97 -2.92 -6.55
N GLU A 65 1.41 -3.57 -5.54
CA GLU A 65 -0.02 -3.54 -5.24
C GLU A 65 -0.23 -2.91 -3.87
N THR A 66 -1.13 -1.93 -3.78
CA THR A 66 -1.44 -1.31 -2.50
C THR A 66 -2.92 -0.98 -2.34
N TRP A 67 -3.44 -1.14 -1.13
CA TRP A 67 -4.82 -0.85 -0.79
C TRP A 67 -4.96 -0.57 0.71
N LEU A 68 -6.06 0.08 1.06
CA LEU A 68 -6.56 0.15 2.42
C LEU A 68 -7.46 -1.04 2.69
N GLU A 69 -7.22 -1.74 3.79
CA GLU A 69 -8.14 -2.72 4.35
C GLU A 69 -8.98 -2.04 5.42
N SER A 70 -10.27 -1.87 5.14
CA SER A 70 -11.26 -1.35 6.09
C SER A 70 -11.58 -2.42 7.13
N ASN A 71 -11.46 -2.03 8.41
CA ASN A 71 -11.81 -2.92 9.52
C ASN A 71 -13.32 -2.86 9.86
N LEU A 72 -13.77 -3.79 10.70
CA LEU A 72 -15.18 -3.90 11.07
C LEU A 72 -15.73 -2.64 11.75
N PHE A 73 -14.93 -1.99 12.59
CA PHE A 73 -15.32 -0.72 13.25
C PHE A 73 -15.53 0.40 12.24
N THR A 74 -14.61 0.56 11.29
CA THR A 74 -14.69 1.54 10.21
C THR A 74 -15.93 1.29 9.36
N ARG A 75 -16.21 0.03 9.05
CA ARG A 75 -17.43 -0.35 8.31
C ARG A 75 -18.68 -0.07 9.13
N LEU A 76 -18.68 -0.30 10.45
CA LEU A 76 -19.80 0.03 11.33
C LEU A 76 -20.06 1.54 11.39
N PHE A 77 -19.04 2.36 11.60
CA PHE A 77 -19.16 3.83 11.65
C PHE A 77 -19.59 4.45 10.32
N THR A 78 -19.34 3.77 9.20
CA THR A 78 -19.80 4.19 7.88
C THR A 78 -21.12 3.54 7.45
N LEU A 79 -21.83 2.88 8.39
CA LEU A 79 -23.08 2.15 8.13
C LEU A 79 -22.94 1.15 6.95
N PHE A 80 -21.79 0.47 6.92
CA PHE A 80 -21.38 -0.51 5.90
C PHE A 80 -21.24 0.03 4.48
N LEU A 81 -21.25 1.36 4.31
CA LEU A 81 -21.00 2.00 3.01
C LEU A 81 -19.52 1.90 2.58
N ALA A 82 -18.59 1.79 3.54
CA ALA A 82 -17.17 1.59 3.21
C ALA A 82 -16.91 0.16 2.68
N PRO A 83 -16.24 0.03 1.51
CA PRO A 83 -15.84 -1.27 1.01
C PRO A 83 -14.74 -1.88 1.90
N ARG A 84 -14.60 -3.21 1.86
CA ARG A 84 -13.58 -3.94 2.62
C ARG A 84 -12.16 -3.61 2.16
N GLU A 85 -11.94 -3.57 0.84
CA GLU A 85 -10.69 -3.14 0.23
C GLU A 85 -10.93 -1.85 -0.53
N LEU A 86 -9.98 -0.92 -0.45
CA LEU A 86 -10.08 0.38 -1.07
C LEU A 86 -8.76 0.80 -1.72
N ALA A 87 -8.81 1.11 -3.02
CA ALA A 87 -7.66 1.62 -3.76
C ALA A 87 -7.24 3.01 -3.23
N LEU A 88 -5.95 3.34 -3.41
CA LEU A 88 -5.40 4.65 -3.05
C LEU A 88 -5.68 5.73 -4.10
N GLU A 89 -6.17 5.36 -5.28
CA GLU A 89 -6.55 6.31 -6.34
C GLU A 89 -7.72 7.21 -5.90
N PRO A 90 -7.84 8.42 -6.47
CA PRO A 90 -8.89 9.35 -6.09
C PRO A 90 -10.27 8.80 -6.49
N GLY A 91 -11.17 8.64 -5.52
CA GLY A 91 -12.54 8.20 -5.80
C GLY A 91 -13.40 8.10 -4.53
N GLY A 92 -14.50 8.87 -4.49
CA GLY A 92 -15.46 8.87 -3.38
C GLY A 92 -14.92 9.48 -2.06
N ILE A 93 -15.86 9.85 -1.18
CA ILE A 93 -15.58 10.52 0.11
C ILE A 93 -15.23 9.55 1.25
N ALA A 94 -15.52 8.25 1.08
CA ALA A 94 -15.27 7.25 2.10
C ALA A 94 -13.76 7.10 2.37
N LEU A 95 -13.36 7.27 3.64
CA LEU A 95 -11.97 7.12 4.09
C LEU A 95 -10.95 8.03 3.39
N ALA A 96 -11.37 9.22 2.96
CA ALA A 96 -10.51 10.18 2.25
C ALA A 96 -9.21 10.51 3.03
N VAL A 97 -9.31 10.74 4.34
CA VAL A 97 -8.14 11.04 5.20
C VAL A 97 -7.18 9.85 5.32
N PRO A 98 -7.62 8.64 5.77
CA PRO A 98 -6.77 7.46 5.75
C PRO A 98 -6.15 7.18 4.38
N ARG A 99 -6.91 7.40 3.30
CA ARG A 99 -6.45 7.21 1.93
C ARG A 99 -5.32 8.17 1.56
N SER A 100 -5.45 9.44 1.91
CA SER A 100 -4.38 10.44 1.68
C SER A 100 -3.10 10.05 2.41
N ILE A 101 -3.20 9.68 3.69
CA ILE A 101 -2.03 9.30 4.51
C ILE A 101 -1.34 8.06 3.93
N ALA A 102 -2.13 7.05 3.53
CA ALA A 102 -1.62 5.83 2.91
C ALA A 102 -0.94 6.13 1.56
N ARG A 103 -1.58 6.97 0.73
CA ARG A 103 -1.04 7.42 -0.55
C ARG A 103 0.28 8.15 -0.39
N ASP A 104 0.37 9.08 0.56
CA ASP A 104 1.61 9.84 0.81
C ASP A 104 2.76 8.92 1.25
N ALA A 105 2.47 7.93 2.10
CA ALA A 105 3.46 6.96 2.53
C ALA A 105 3.98 6.10 1.36
N VAL A 106 3.10 5.63 0.47
CA VAL A 106 3.49 4.87 -0.73
C VAL A 106 4.18 5.78 -1.75
N ASN A 107 3.74 7.02 -1.93
CA ASN A 107 4.40 7.99 -2.81
C ASN A 107 5.85 8.26 -2.37
N ARG A 108 6.14 8.28 -1.06
CA ARG A 108 7.53 8.35 -0.58
C ARG A 108 8.38 7.15 -0.96
N LEU A 109 7.81 5.96 -1.14
CA LEU A 109 8.52 4.81 -1.73
C LEU A 109 8.75 5.04 -3.23
N LEU A 110 7.71 5.44 -3.96
CA LEU A 110 7.77 5.63 -5.41
C LEU A 110 8.80 6.70 -5.79
N ILE A 111 8.92 7.79 -5.02
CA ILE A 111 9.98 8.80 -5.19
C ILE A 111 11.36 8.18 -5.07
N LYS A 112 11.60 7.37 -4.04
CA LYS A 112 12.89 6.69 -3.83
C LYS A 112 13.22 5.70 -4.96
N LEU A 113 12.20 5.09 -5.55
CA LEU A 113 12.33 4.17 -6.68
C LEU A 113 12.36 4.88 -8.06
N GLY A 114 12.24 6.21 -8.10
CA GLY A 114 12.19 7.00 -9.34
C GLY A 114 10.95 6.75 -10.19
N GLN A 115 9.82 6.38 -9.57
CA GLN A 115 8.60 5.96 -10.25
C GLN A 115 7.49 7.02 -10.20
N PRO A 116 6.51 6.96 -11.13
CA PRO A 116 5.33 7.83 -11.11
C PRO A 116 4.50 7.68 -9.83
N LEU A 117 4.01 8.81 -9.31
CA LEU A 117 3.23 8.85 -8.08
C LEU A 117 1.80 8.33 -8.26
N ILE A 118 1.16 8.00 -7.15
CA ILE A 118 -0.29 7.79 -7.07
C ILE A 118 -0.95 9.16 -6.86
N SER A 119 -1.88 9.52 -7.75
CA SER A 119 -2.69 10.75 -7.68
C SER A 119 -3.71 10.72 -6.54
#